data_AF-A0A2V5MPF0-F1
#
_entry.id   AF-A0A2V5MPF0-F1
#
_cell.length_a   1.000
_cell.length_b   1.000
_cell.length_c   1.000
_cell.angle_alpha   90.00
_cell.angle_beta   90.00
_cell.angle_gamma   90.00
#
_symmetry.space_group_name_H-M   'P 1'
#
loop_
_entity.id
_entity.type
_entity.pdbx_description
1 polymer ?
#
loop_
_entity_poly.entity_id
_entity_poly.type
_entity_poly.pdbx_seq_one_letter_code
_entity_poly.pdbx_strand_id
1 'polypeptide(L)'
;NVSPGVLALSVALLSQPSPGALVSWPGIPNSTNYLYFKPAPEASDWLLLTNFGVGGAVPARVSVFDPLAGNATRFYRVQVSTQH
;
A
#
# COMPACT_ATOMS: atom_id res chain seq x y z
N ASN A 1 8.23 -34.29 -9.49
CA ASN A 1 6.78 -34.15 -9.21
C ASN A 1 6.63 -33.00 -8.22
N VAL A 2 6.37 -31.79 -8.69
CA VAL A 2 6.29 -30.59 -7.83
C VAL A 2 4.80 -30.34 -7.59
N SER A 3 4.34 -30.57 -6.35
CA SER A 3 2.95 -30.29 -5.96
C SER A 3 2.72 -28.77 -5.94
N PRO A 4 1.63 -28.23 -6.51
CA PRO A 4 1.32 -26.82 -6.38
C PRO A 4 0.95 -26.53 -4.92
N GLY A 5 1.73 -25.68 -4.25
CA GLY A 5 1.40 -25.21 -2.90
C GLY A 5 0.12 -24.38 -2.92
N VAL A 6 -0.89 -24.80 -2.15
CA VAL A 6 -2.14 -24.04 -1.99
C VAL A 6 -1.87 -22.84 -1.06
N LEU A 7 -2.03 -21.63 -1.59
CA LEU A 7 -1.99 -20.39 -0.80
C LEU A 7 -3.35 -20.20 -0.13
N ALA A 8 -3.41 -20.28 1.20
CA ALA A 8 -4.64 -19.98 1.95
C ALA A 8 -4.87 -18.46 1.96
N LEU A 9 -5.98 -18.00 1.38
CA LEU A 9 -6.40 -16.61 1.37
C LEU A 9 -7.60 -16.43 2.32
N SER A 10 -7.49 -15.54 3.30
CA SER A 10 -8.59 -15.17 4.19
C SER A 10 -8.91 -13.69 4.06
N VAL A 11 -10.19 -13.35 3.95
CA VAL A 11 -10.69 -11.97 3.93
C VAL A 11 -11.57 -11.75 5.15
N ALA A 12 -11.29 -10.70 5.93
CA ALA A 12 -12.13 -10.25 7.03
C ALA A 12 -12.72 -8.87 6.69
N LEU A 13 -14.05 -8.75 6.74
CA LEU A 13 -14.70 -7.43 6.70
C LEU A 13 -14.61 -6.81 8.10
N LEU A 14 -13.92 -5.67 8.20
CA LEU A 14 -13.92 -4.84 9.41
C LEU A 14 -14.89 -3.68 9.22
N SER A 15 -15.88 -3.55 10.12
CA SER A 15 -16.70 -2.34 10.21
C SER A 15 -15.84 -1.22 10.80
N GLN A 16 -15.28 -0.35 9.96
CA GLN A 16 -14.38 0.70 10.41
C GLN A 16 -15.17 1.98 10.77
N PRO A 17 -15.24 2.38 12.06
CA PRO A 17 -16.06 3.53 12.48
C PRO A 17 -15.29 4.86 12.52
N SER A 18 -14.08 4.94 11.97
CA SER A 18 -13.23 6.13 12.09
C SER A 18 -12.65 6.56 10.74
N PRO A 19 -12.64 7.87 10.43
CA PRO A 19 -12.10 8.37 9.17
C PRO A 19 -10.61 8.03 9.05
N GLY A 20 -10.28 7.26 8.02
CA GLY A 20 -8.90 6.94 7.61
C GLY A 20 -8.44 7.81 6.44
N ALA A 21 -7.15 7.76 6.12
CA ALA A 21 -6.59 8.49 4.98
C ALA A 21 -6.63 7.64 3.70
N LEU A 22 -6.99 8.26 2.56
CA LEU A 22 -6.88 7.65 1.24
C LEU A 22 -5.70 8.29 0.49
N VAL A 23 -4.61 7.54 0.34
CA VAL A 23 -3.41 7.99 -0.37
C VAL A 23 -3.50 7.54 -1.82
N SER A 24 -3.39 8.46 -2.79
CA SER A 24 -3.53 8.13 -4.22
C SER A 24 -2.44 8.73 -5.09
N TRP A 25 -1.95 7.97 -6.07
CA TRP A 25 -0.90 8.40 -7.01
C TRP A 25 -1.09 7.77 -8.40
N PRO A 26 -0.45 8.31 -9.46
CA PRO A 26 -0.44 7.67 -10.78
C PRO A 26 0.30 6.33 -10.72
N GLY A 27 -0.37 5.24 -11.09
CA GLY A 27 0.25 3.93 -11.19
C GLY A 27 1.08 3.80 -12.47
N ILE A 28 2.24 3.16 -12.33
CA ILE A 28 3.14 2.85 -13.44
C ILE A 28 2.92 1.38 -13.84
N PRO A 29 2.67 1.07 -15.13
CA PRO A 29 2.61 -0.30 -15.63
C PRO A 29 3.82 -1.16 -15.21
N ASN A 30 3.59 -2.44 -14.93
CA ASN A 30 4.65 -3.41 -14.63
C ASN A 30 5.61 -2.93 -13.52
N SER A 31 5.06 -2.31 -12.48
CA SER A 31 5.84 -1.79 -11.36
C SER A 31 5.41 -2.41 -10.04
N THR A 32 6.36 -2.47 -9.11
CA THR A 32 6.09 -2.76 -7.69
C THR A 32 6.07 -1.44 -6.94
N ASN A 33 4.98 -1.20 -6.22
CA ASN A 33 4.77 0.01 -5.45
C ASN A 33 4.92 -0.32 -3.96
N TYR A 34 5.57 0.58 -3.24
CA TYR A 34 5.73 0.52 -1.79
C TYR A 34 5.23 1.84 -1.21
N LEU A 35 4.21 1.77 -0.37
CA LEU A 35 3.72 2.93 0.38
C LEU A 35 4.31 2.85 1.79
N TYR A 36 5.07 3.87 2.16
CA TYR A 36 5.60 4.01 3.50
C TYR A 36 4.92 5.18 4.21
N PHE A 37 4.91 5.10 5.54
CA PHE A 37 4.49 6.19 6.41
C PHE A 37 5.49 6.44 7.54
N LYS A 38 5.37 7.61 8.16
CA LYS A 38 5.97 7.89 9.46
C LYS A 38 5.02 8.74 10.32
N PRO A 39 5.02 8.57 11.67
CA PRO A 39 4.10 9.25 12.56
C PRO A 39 4.47 10.71 12.86
N ALA A 40 5.70 11.13 12.55
CA ALA A 40 6.17 12.49 12.75
C ALA A 40 7.26 12.83 11.72
N PRO A 41 7.51 14.12 11.40
CA PRO A 41 8.59 14.51 10.49
C PRO A 41 9.96 14.05 10.98
N GLU A 42 10.19 14.10 12.29
CA GLU A 42 11.48 13.77 12.92
C GLU A 42 11.65 12.27 13.22
N ALA A 43 10.64 11.44 12.93
CA ALA A 43 10.76 10.00 13.12
C ALA A 43 11.86 9.44 12.22
N SER A 44 12.74 8.62 12.78
CA SER A 44 13.94 8.06 12.12
C SER A 44 13.57 7.22 10.90
N ASP A 45 12.56 6.38 11.06
CA ASP A 45 12.29 5.29 10.12
C ASP A 45 10.98 5.49 9.37
N TRP A 46 11.02 5.16 8.10
CA TRP A 46 9.85 5.01 7.26
C TRP A 46 9.34 3.58 7.38
N LEU A 47 8.13 3.43 7.91
CA LEU A 47 7.48 2.14 8.11
C LEU A 47 6.69 1.75 6.86
N LEU A 48 6.79 0.50 6.42
CA LEU A 48 6.01 0.01 5.28
C LEU A 48 4.54 -0.12 5.68
N LEU A 49 3.65 0.59 4.98
CA LEU A 49 2.20 0.43 5.13
C LEU A 49 1.69 -0.75 4.30
N THR A 50 2.09 -0.80 3.02
CA THR A 50 1.74 -1.88 2.11
C THR A 50 2.66 -1.89 0.89
N ASN A 51 2.72 -3.02 0.19
CA ASN A 51 3.32 -3.16 -1.11
C ASN A 51 2.44 -4.00 -2.04
N PHE A 52 2.41 -3.65 -3.31
CA PHE A 52 1.64 -4.37 -4.32
C PHE A 52 2.21 -4.15 -5.72
N GLY A 53 1.93 -5.08 -6.63
CA GLY A 53 2.21 -4.94 -8.04
C GLY A 53 1.08 -4.22 -8.78
N VAL A 54 1.43 -3.35 -9.71
CA VAL A 54 0.49 -2.85 -10.72
C VAL A 54 0.70 -3.71 -11.97
N GLY A 55 -0.25 -4.62 -12.21
CA GLY A 55 -0.30 -5.41 -13.43
C GLY A 55 -1.08 -4.69 -14.53
N GLY A 56 -0.64 -4.85 -15.78
CA GLY A 56 -1.33 -4.30 -16.96
C GLY A 56 -0.57 -3.15 -17.63
N ALA A 57 -0.78 -3.00 -18.94
CA ALA A 57 -0.06 -2.05 -19.79
C ALA A 57 -0.53 -0.59 -19.66
N VAL A 58 -1.65 -0.33 -18.98
CA VAL A 58 -2.27 1.00 -18.94
C VAL A 58 -1.99 1.66 -17.59
N PRO A 59 -1.49 2.91 -17.57
CA PRO A 59 -1.36 3.69 -16.35
C PRO A 59 -2.74 3.91 -15.71
N ALA A 60 -2.98 3.34 -14.54
CA ALA A 60 -4.18 3.56 -13.75
C ALA A 60 -3.81 4.28 -12.45
N ARG A 61 -4.68 5.17 -11.96
CA ARG A 61 -4.50 5.72 -10.61
C ARG A 61 -4.63 4.57 -9.60
N VAL A 62 -3.71 4.54 -8.64
CA VAL A 62 -3.80 3.61 -7.53
C VAL A 62 -4.11 4.37 -6.25
N SER A 63 -4.88 3.74 -5.37
CA SER A 63 -5.24 4.27 -4.07
C SER A 63 -5.03 3.20 -2.99
N VAL A 64 -4.49 3.62 -1.86
CA VAL A 64 -4.39 2.79 -0.65
C VAL A 64 -5.11 3.49 0.48
N PHE A 65 -5.92 2.71 1.20
CA PHE A 65 -6.58 3.15 2.41
C PHE A 65 -5.70 2.81 3.63
N ASP A 66 -5.39 3.82 4.44
CA ASP A 66 -4.74 3.64 5.73
C ASP A 66 -5.83 3.47 6.81
N PRO A 67 -5.98 2.27 7.39
CA PRO A 67 -7.09 1.97 8.31
C PRO A 67 -6.87 2.53 9.72
N LEU A 68 -5.70 3.11 10.03
CA LEU A 68 -5.45 3.59 11.38
C LEU A 68 -6.30 4.83 11.70
N ALA A 69 -7.23 4.59 12.61
CA ALA A 69 -8.17 5.53 13.17
C ALA A 69 -7.50 6.60 14.05
N GLY A 70 -8.00 7.83 13.98
CA GLY A 70 -7.70 8.91 14.91
C GLY A 70 -6.87 10.06 14.31
N ASN A 71 -6.83 11.18 15.04
CA ASN A 71 -6.13 12.43 14.68
C ASN A 71 -4.58 12.30 14.69
N ALA A 72 -4.03 11.13 14.36
CA ALA A 72 -2.59 10.94 14.25
C ALA A 72 -2.13 11.45 12.89
N THR A 73 -1.40 12.57 12.88
CA THR A 73 -0.75 13.07 11.66
C THR A 73 0.22 12.01 11.14
N ARG A 74 0.16 11.72 9.83
CA ARG A 74 1.09 10.83 9.14
C ARG A 74 1.66 11.52 7.92
N PHE A 75 2.92 11.18 7.66
CA PHE A 75 3.62 11.59 6.45
C PHE A 75 3.82 10.35 5.59
N TYR A 76 3.54 10.46 4.30
CA TYR A 76 3.58 9.35 3.37
C TYR A 76 4.65 9.57 2.32
N ARG A 77 5.26 8.49 1.84
CA ARG A 77 6.06 8.49 0.62
C ARG A 77 5.78 7.23 -0.18
N VAL A 78 5.87 7.37 -1.49
CA VAL A 78 5.73 6.26 -2.43
C VAL A 78 7.10 5.99 -3.04
N GLN A 79 7.49 4.73 -3.08
CA GLN A 79 8.59 4.24 -3.91
C GLN A 79 8.00 3.33 -4.99
N VAL A 80 8.37 3.58 -6.24
CA VAL A 80 7.96 2.76 -7.37
C VAL A 80 9.19 2.12 -8.00
N SER A 81 9.21 0.78 -8.06
CA SER A 81 10.25 0.01 -8.71
C SER A 81 9.70 -0.55 -10.02
N THR A 82 10.16 -0.04 -11.14
CA THR A 82 9.82 -0.55 -12.47
C THR A 82 10.67 -1.76 -12.80
N GLN A 83 10.08 -2.77 -13.44
CA GLN A 83 10.89 -3.84 -14.04
C GLN A 83 11.44 -3.32 -15.38
N HIS A 84 12.76 -3.34 -15.52
CA HIS A 84 13.48 -3.00 -16.75
C HIS A 84 13.72 -4.24 -17.60
#